data_AF-A0A1F4XIU4-F1
#
_entry.id   AF-A0A1F4XIU4-F1
#
_cell.length_a   1.000
_cell.length_b   1.000
_cell.length_c   1.000
_cell.angle_alpha   90.00
_cell.angle_beta   90.00
_cell.angle_gamma   90.00
#
_symmetry.space_group_name_H-M   'P 1'
#
loop_
_entity.id
_entity.type
_entity.pdbx_description
1 polymer ?
#
loop_
_entity_poly.entity_id
_entity_poly.type
_entity_poly.pdbx_seq_one_letter_code
_entity_poly.pdbx_strand_id
1 'polypeptide(L)' 'MKKFVFISSLIALTIGLSACGANSSGNENDIAKKYGITVEQYREIKKAAEGMGMSVESHLDSLGFTSKE' A
#
# COMPACT_ATOMS: atom_id res chain seq x y z
N MET A 1 -22.25 -36.25 -20.69
CA MET A 1 -21.78 -35.26 -19.69
C MET A 1 -20.31 -34.96 -19.96
N LYS A 2 -19.98 -33.88 -20.68
CA LYS A 2 -18.60 -33.59 -21.12
C LYS A 2 -18.40 -32.11 -21.47
N LYS A 3 -18.95 -31.20 -20.66
CA LYS A 3 -18.92 -29.75 -20.92
C LYS A 3 -18.30 -28.92 -19.77
N PHE A 4 -17.82 -29.55 -18.70
CA PHE A 4 -17.33 -28.84 -17.51
C PHE A 4 -15.81 -28.67 -17.42
N VAL A 5 -15.04 -29.17 -18.41
CA VAL A 5 -13.56 -29.17 -18.31
C VAL A 5 -12.94 -27.85 -18.80
N PHE A 6 -13.67 -26.98 -19.49
CA PHE A 6 -13.12 -25.73 -20.04
C PHE A 6 -12.98 -24.57 -19.03
N ILE A 7 -13.58 -24.68 -17.84
CA ILE A 7 -13.60 -23.57 -16.86
C ILE A 7 -12.37 -23.60 -15.92
N SER A 8 -11.58 -24.69 -15.94
CA SER A 8 -10.42 -24.82 -15.05
C SER A 8 -9.17 -24.07 -15.52
N SER A 9 -9.12 -23.58 -16.76
CA SER A 9 -7.91 -22.95 -17.32
C SER A 9 -7.85 -21.43 -17.13
N LEU A 10 -8.89 -20.79 -16.58
CA LEU A 10 -8.94 -19.33 -16.40
C LEU A 10 -8.39 -18.85 -15.05
N ILE A 11 -8.07 -19.76 -14.13
CA ILE A 11 -7.64 -19.42 -12.75
C ILE A 11 -6.11 -19.24 -12.64
N ALA A 12 -5.35 -19.57 -13.68
CA ALA A 12 -3.89 -19.46 -13.67
C ALA A 12 -3.34 -18.04 -13.97
N LEU A 13 -4.20 -17.04 -14.25
CA LEU A 13 -3.76 -15.70 -14.68
C LEU A 13 -3.77 -14.62 -13.58
N THR A 14 -4.04 -14.97 -12.32
CA THR A 14 -4.13 -13.99 -11.22
C THR A 14 -2.87 -13.88 -10.35
N ILE A 15 -1.82 -14.66 -10.63
CA ILE A 15 -0.54 -14.61 -9.86
C ILE A 15 0.48 -13.66 -10.54
N GLY A 16 0.14 -13.06 -11.68
CA GLY A 16 1.06 -12.26 -12.50
C GLY A 16 1.18 -10.77 -12.18
N LEU A 17 0.71 -10.26 -11.04
CA LEU A 17 0.65 -8.81 -10.79
C LEU A 17 1.18 -8.34 -9.42
N SER A 18 2.15 -9.05 -8.84
CA SER A 18 2.84 -8.60 -7.62
C SER A 18 4.34 -8.44 -7.82
N ALA A 19 4.77 -7.93 -8.99
CA ALA A 19 6.16 -7.55 -9.21
C ALA A 19 6.31 -6.58 -10.39
N CYS A 20 5.53 -5.49 -10.39
CA CYS A 20 5.79 -4.38 -11.30
C CYS A 20 5.60 -3.09 -10.52
N GLY A 21 6.73 -2.42 -10.23
CA GLY A 21 6.72 -1.07 -9.66
C GLY A 21 7.47 -0.85 -8.34
N ALA A 22 8.48 -1.65 -7.99
CA ALA A 22 9.40 -1.30 -6.91
C ALA A 22 10.54 -0.42 -7.45
N ASN A 23 10.23 0.78 -7.94
CA ASN A 23 11.24 1.75 -8.36
C ASN A 23 10.92 3.15 -7.80
N SER A 24 10.85 3.22 -6.47
CA SER A 24 10.99 4.40 -5.56
C SER A 24 10.42 4.12 -4.15
N SER A 25 10.36 2.85 -3.72
CA SER A 25 9.64 2.44 -2.50
C SER A 25 10.51 2.33 -1.25
N GLY A 26 11.69 2.99 -1.23
CA GLY A 26 12.61 2.91 -0.10
C GLY A 26 12.14 3.70 1.13
N ASN A 27 11.45 4.83 0.91
CA ASN A 27 11.10 5.75 1.99
C ASN A 27 9.70 5.44 2.58
N GLU A 28 8.72 5.17 1.72
CA GLU A 28 7.33 4.94 2.15
C GLU A 28 7.18 3.68 3.03
N ASN A 29 7.90 2.61 2.70
CA ASN A 29 7.86 1.37 3.46
C ASN A 29 8.57 1.47 4.81
N ASP A 30 9.62 2.29 4.89
CA ASP A 30 10.34 2.53 6.13
C ASP A 30 9.49 3.36 7.11
N ILE A 31 8.88 4.44 6.59
CA ILE A 31 7.96 5.27 7.38
C ILE A 31 6.72 4.47 7.79
N ALA A 32 6.14 3.68 6.88
CA ALA A 32 5.00 2.83 7.23
C ALA A 32 5.34 1.88 8.39
N LYS A 33 6.53 1.26 8.38
CA LYS A 33 7.01 0.43 9.49
C LYS A 33 7.22 1.24 10.77
N LYS A 34 7.84 2.42 10.68
CA LYS A 34 8.10 3.33 11.81
C LYS A 34 6.82 3.68 12.56
N TYR A 35 5.73 3.96 11.84
CA TYR A 35 4.44 4.30 12.45
C TYR A 35 3.51 3.08 12.61
N GLY A 36 3.96 1.87 12.26
CA GLY A 36 3.17 0.64 12.37
C GLY A 36 1.92 0.60 11.48
N ILE A 37 1.93 1.31 10.36
CA ILE A 37 0.86 1.39 9.36
C ILE A 37 1.25 0.65 8.07
N THR A 38 0.29 0.44 7.18
CA THR A 38 0.59 -0.10 5.85
C THR A 38 1.09 0.99 4.90
N VAL A 39 1.80 0.60 3.83
CA VAL A 39 2.24 1.54 2.79
C VAL A 39 1.05 2.23 2.11
N GLU A 40 -0.07 1.52 1.95
CA GLU A 40 -1.31 2.09 1.42
C GLU A 40 -1.86 3.18 2.34
N GLN A 41 -1.96 2.91 3.65
CA GLN A 41 -2.38 3.90 4.64
C GLN A 41 -1.45 5.13 4.64
N TYR A 42 -0.13 4.91 4.58
CA TYR A 42 0.83 6.01 4.47
C TYR A 42 0.57 6.87 3.24
N ARG A 43 0.27 6.28 2.08
CA ARG A 43 -0.02 7.02 0.85
C ARG A 43 -1.32 7.81 0.94
N GLU A 44 -2.36 7.25 1.55
CA GLU A 44 -3.63 7.95 1.77
C GLU A 44 -3.43 9.17 2.67
N ILE A 45 -2.72 8.99 3.79
CA ILE A 45 -2.41 10.05 4.75
C ILE A 45 -1.50 11.10 4.10
N LYS A 46 -0.52 10.69 3.30
CA LYS A 46 0.35 11.60 2.53
C LYS A 46 -0.48 12.47 1.58
N LYS A 47 -1.40 11.87 0.82
CA LYS A 47 -2.27 12.61 -0.09
C LYS A 47 -3.19 13.59 0.64
N ALA A 48 -3.72 13.18 1.80
CA ALA A 48 -4.51 14.06 2.66
C ALA A 48 -3.68 15.24 3.19
N ALA A 49 -2.46 14.98 3.66
CA ALA A 49 -1.52 15.99 4.13
C ALA A 49 -1.12 16.98 3.02
N GLU A 50 -0.84 16.48 1.81
CA GLU A 50 -0.56 17.30 0.62
C GLU A 50 -1.74 18.23 0.29
N GLY A 51 -2.98 17.72 0.38
CA GLY A 51 -4.20 18.52 0.19
C GLY A 51 -4.42 19.59 1.27
N MET A 52 -3.88 19.38 2.47
CA MET A 52 -3.92 20.33 3.59
C MET A 52 -2.70 21.25 3.61
N GLY A 53 -1.75 21.10 2.68
CA GLY A 53 -0.51 21.89 2.65
C GLY A 53 0.42 21.62 3.84
N MET A 54 0.33 20.44 4.45
CA MET A 54 1.13 20.04 5.61
C MET A 54 1.99 18.81 5.30
N SER A 55 3.03 18.58 6.10
CA SER A 55 3.87 17.39 5.97
C SER A 55 3.15 16.14 6.49
N VAL A 56 3.37 15.01 5.81
CA VAL A 56 2.77 13.71 6.18
C VAL A 56 3.07 13.29 7.62
N GLU A 57 4.29 13.54 8.11
CA GLU A 57 4.68 13.23 9.49
C GLU A 57 3.87 14.05 10.51
N SER A 58 3.65 15.34 10.20
CA SER A 58 2.84 16.21 11.05
C SER A 58 1.36 15.80 11.01
N HIS A 59 0.88 15.29 9.87
CA HIS A 59 -0.48 14.76 9.77
C HIS A 59 -0.62 13.44 10.54
N LEU A 60 0.37 12.55 10.44
CA LEU A 60 0.45 11.31 11.22
C LEU A 60 0.42 11.58 12.73
N ASP A 61 1.22 12.54 13.21
CA ASP A 61 1.22 12.99 14.60
C ASP A 61 -0.16 13.52 15.02
N SER A 62 -0.79 14.35 14.19
CA SER A 62 -2.14 14.88 14.46
C SER A 62 -3.24 13.81 14.54
N LEU A 63 -3.04 12.68 13.84
CA LEU A 63 -3.92 11.51 13.89
C LEU A 63 -3.63 10.60 15.09
N GLY A 64 -2.59 10.90 15.87
CA GLY A 64 -2.16 10.11 17.03
C GLY A 64 -1.29 8.91 16.68
N PHE A 65 -0.75 8.84 15.46
CA PHE A 65 0.27 7.84 15.14
C PHE A 65 1.59 8.24 15.78
N THR A 66 1.99 7.48 16.79
CA THR A 66 3.29 7.64 17.44
C THR A 66 4.31 6.74 16.74
N SER A 67 5.49 7.31 16.46
CA SER A 67 6.62 6.54 15.95
C SER A 67 6.99 5.45 16.95
N LYS A 68 7.01 4.19 16.51
CA LYS A 68 7.54 3.06 17.26
C LYS A 68 9.06 3.07 17.14
N GLU A 69 9.70 4.00 17.85
CA GLU A 69 11.13 3.89 18.19
C GLU A 69 11.33 3.01 19.43
#